data_AF-A0A820RHV7-F1
#
_entry.id   AF-A0A820RHV7-F1
#
_cell.length_a   1.000
_cell.length_b   1.000
_cell.length_c   1.000
_cell.angle_alpha   90.00
_cell.angle_beta   90.00
_cell.angle_gamma   90.00
#
_symmetry.space_group_name_H-M   'P 1'
#
loop_
_entity.id
_entity.type
_entity.pdbx_description
1 polymer ?
#
loop_
_entity_poly.entity_id
_entity_poly.type
_entity_poly.pdbx_seq_one_letter_code
_entity_poly.pdbx_strand_id
1 'polypeptide(L)'
;APEKFFYYTEGFGRQQFHERGRFGDKMEKMDGTLISTFLHRTASNEQVLRFKSKQSLTSKQVTESMQLLVGNFKSELEQLVHLNYTVNMEYTSPSNHVVVSYSEARLTILSIRSHVDGQTLFGSQLKAFLLEN
;
A
#
# COMPACT_ATOMS: atom_id res chain seq x y z
N ALA A 1 -1.81 -1.36 6.96
CA ALA A 1 -2.08 -2.55 6.12
C ALA A 1 -3.58 -2.68 5.90
N PRO A 2 -4.01 -2.95 4.65
CA PRO A 2 -5.41 -3.16 4.31
C PRO A 2 -5.95 -4.43 4.96
N GLU A 3 -7.28 -4.52 5.08
CA GLU A 3 -7.96 -5.72 5.55
C GLU A 3 -7.78 -6.89 4.58
N LYS A 4 -7.92 -8.11 5.08
CA LYS A 4 -7.84 -9.32 4.26
C LYS A 4 -9.07 -9.38 3.35
N PHE A 5 -8.83 -9.57 2.05
CA PHE A 5 -9.87 -9.84 1.05
C PHE A 5 -9.56 -11.16 0.32
N PHE A 6 -10.55 -11.67 -0.40
CA PHE A 6 -10.55 -13.01 -1.00
C PHE A 6 -10.90 -12.93 -2.49
N TYR A 7 -10.64 -14.01 -3.22
CA TYR A 7 -11.18 -14.13 -4.57
C TYR A 7 -12.72 -14.19 -4.55
N TYR A 8 -13.34 -13.79 -5.66
CA TYR A 8 -14.80 -13.66 -5.75
C TYR A 8 -15.57 -14.93 -5.39
N THR A 9 -15.02 -16.10 -5.73
CA THR A 9 -15.63 -17.42 -5.46
C THR A 9 -14.97 -18.16 -4.29
N GLU A 10 -14.04 -17.54 -3.57
CA GLU A 10 -13.32 -18.17 -2.47
C GLU A 10 -14.15 -18.08 -1.17
N GLY A 11 -14.26 -19.20 -0.44
CA GLY A 11 -15.01 -19.30 0.82
C GLY A 11 -15.74 -20.64 0.92
N PHE A 12 -15.73 -21.29 2.09
CA PHE A 12 -16.45 -22.54 2.33
C PHE A 12 -17.67 -22.30 3.23
N GLY A 13 -18.88 -22.54 2.71
CA GLY A 13 -20.12 -22.62 3.51
C GLY A 13 -20.97 -21.35 3.56
N ARG A 14 -22.13 -21.45 4.24
CA ARG A 14 -23.26 -20.51 4.24
C ARG A 14 -22.98 -19.06 4.73
N GLN A 15 -21.73 -18.71 5.07
CA GLN A 15 -21.38 -17.45 5.74
C GLN A 15 -20.51 -16.47 4.93
N GLN A 16 -20.03 -16.84 3.73
CA GLN A 16 -19.19 -15.95 2.90
C GLN A 16 -19.57 -16.02 1.42
N PHE A 17 -20.80 -15.60 1.09
CA PHE A 17 -21.23 -15.46 -0.31
C PHE A 17 -20.77 -14.09 -0.86
N HIS A 18 -19.49 -13.95 -1.19
CA HIS A 18 -18.97 -12.74 -1.85
C HIS A 18 -19.66 -12.46 -3.18
N GLU A 19 -20.18 -13.50 -3.83
CA GLU A 19 -20.98 -13.44 -5.06
C GLU A 19 -22.29 -12.64 -4.95
N ARG A 20 -22.77 -12.39 -3.72
CA ARG A 20 -23.95 -11.56 -3.48
C ARG A 20 -23.61 -10.08 -3.29
N GLY A 21 -22.32 -9.76 -3.21
CA GLY A 21 -21.83 -8.40 -3.13
C GLY A 21 -22.05 -7.64 -4.44
N ARG A 22 -22.13 -6.31 -4.35
CA ARG A 22 -22.12 -5.43 -5.52
C ARG A 22 -20.71 -4.87 -5.70
N PHE A 23 -20.23 -4.83 -6.94
CA PHE A 23 -18.99 -4.13 -7.25
C PHE A 23 -19.19 -2.63 -7.02
N GLY A 24 -18.38 -2.05 -6.13
CA GLY A 24 -18.36 -0.60 -5.88
C GLY A 24 -17.33 0.10 -6.75
N ASP A 25 -16.05 -0.23 -6.52
CA ASP A 25 -14.91 0.26 -7.31
C ASP A 25 -14.15 -0.93 -7.90
N LYS A 26 -13.36 -0.64 -8.95
CA LYS A 26 -12.38 -1.57 -9.50
C LYS A 26 -11.03 -0.90 -9.62
N MET A 27 -9.98 -1.68 -9.40
CA MET A 27 -8.60 -1.25 -9.51
C MET A 27 -7.81 -2.28 -10.29
N GLU A 28 -6.75 -1.84 -10.95
CA GLU A 28 -5.78 -2.76 -11.52
C GLU A 28 -5.08 -3.52 -10.38
N LYS A 29 -5.18 -4.85 -10.41
CA LYS A 29 -4.48 -5.69 -9.45
C LYS A 29 -3.06 -5.91 -9.94
N MET A 30 -2.16 -5.04 -9.48
CA MET A 30 -0.72 -5.16 -9.71
C MET A 30 -0.18 -6.47 -9.11
N ASP A 31 0.90 -6.98 -9.69
CA ASP A 31 1.49 -8.29 -9.38
C ASP A 31 2.94 -8.12 -8.88
N GLY A 32 3.07 -7.62 -7.64
CA GLY A 32 4.34 -7.29 -7.04
C GLY A 32 4.40 -7.64 -5.56
N THR A 33 5.03 -6.76 -4.78
CA THR A 33 5.09 -6.86 -3.32
C THR A 33 4.35 -5.70 -2.68
N LEU A 34 3.43 -6.02 -1.77
CA LEU A 34 2.80 -5.02 -0.90
C LEU A 34 3.84 -4.37 0.03
N ILE A 35 3.95 -3.05 -0.08
CA ILE A 35 4.77 -2.18 0.77
C ILE A 35 3.85 -1.24 1.57
N SER A 36 4.14 -1.05 2.85
CA SER A 36 3.41 -0.12 3.71
C SER A 36 4.36 0.86 4.40
N THR A 37 3.90 2.10 4.56
CA THR A 37 4.63 3.12 5.32
C THR A 37 4.43 2.99 6.83
N PHE A 38 5.43 3.40 7.58
CA PHE A 38 5.35 3.63 9.03
C PHE A 38 6.39 4.67 9.48
N LEU A 39 6.15 5.30 10.63
CA LEU A 39 7.15 6.14 11.29
C LEU A 39 8.01 5.29 12.21
N HIS A 40 9.32 5.29 11.94
CA HIS A 40 10.31 4.70 12.82
C HIS A 40 10.90 5.78 13.73
N ARG A 41 10.94 5.51 15.04
CA ARG A 41 11.59 6.39 16.01
C ARG A 41 13.06 5.99 16.13
N THR A 42 13.97 6.91 15.82
CA THR A 42 15.42 6.69 15.91
C THR A 42 15.91 6.76 17.37
N ALA A 43 17.17 6.40 17.60
CA ALA A 43 17.82 6.57 18.91
C ALA A 43 17.92 8.04 19.35
N SER A 44 17.96 8.98 18.40
CA SER A 44 17.90 10.43 18.63
C SER A 44 16.46 10.96 18.87
N ASN A 45 15.47 10.06 18.98
CA ASN A 45 14.05 10.38 19.15
C ASN A 45 13.39 11.08 17.96
N GLU A 46 14.03 11.06 16.80
CA GLU A 46 13.49 11.61 15.55
C GLU A 46 12.55 10.59 14.90
N GLN A 47 11.50 11.07 14.22
CA GLN A 47 10.59 10.24 13.47
C GLN A 47 10.99 10.26 12.00
N VAL A 48 11.28 9.08 11.44
CA VAL A 48 11.67 8.93 10.04
C VAL A 48 10.72 8.00 9.32
N LEU A 49 10.32 8.39 8.11
CA LEU A 49 9.53 7.55 7.22
C LEU A 49 10.32 6.29 6.84
N ARG A 50 9.72 5.13 7.05
CA ARG A 50 10.25 3.83 6.65
C ARG A 50 9.18 2.96 6.00
N PHE A 51 9.64 1.98 5.25
CA PHE A 51 8.80 1.00 4.57
C PHE A 51 8.93 -0.38 5.19
N LYS A 52 7.86 -1.16 5.08
CA LYS A 52 7.81 -2.57 5.43
C LYS A 52 7.07 -3.35 4.36
N SER A 53 7.45 -4.60 4.16
CA SER A 53 6.60 -5.56 3.46
C SER A 53 5.64 -6.24 4.43
N LYS A 54 4.84 -7.18 3.92
CA LYS A 54 3.91 -7.97 4.75
C LYS A 54 4.61 -8.68 5.92
N GLN A 55 5.83 -9.17 5.72
CA GLN A 55 6.53 -10.04 6.68
C GLN A 55 7.89 -9.51 7.15
N SER A 56 8.42 -8.43 6.56
CA SER A 56 9.79 -7.98 6.87
C SER A 56 9.95 -6.46 6.80
N LEU A 57 10.86 -5.94 7.62
CA LEU A 57 11.33 -4.55 7.60
C LEU A 57 12.60 -4.36 6.75
N THR A 58 13.24 -5.45 6.33
CA THR A 58 14.60 -5.44 5.76
C THR A 58 14.72 -6.30 4.50
N SER A 59 13.58 -6.73 3.90
CA SER A 59 13.63 -7.50 2.66
C SER A 59 14.20 -6.68 1.51
N LYS A 60 14.73 -7.35 0.49
CA LYS A 60 15.27 -6.72 -0.71
C LYS A 60 14.28 -5.71 -1.31
N GLN A 61 13.00 -6.08 -1.42
CA GLN A 61 11.95 -5.21 -1.95
C GLN A 61 11.73 -3.95 -1.11
N VAL A 62 11.87 -4.05 0.22
CA VAL A 62 11.79 -2.87 1.09
C VAL A 62 12.96 -1.93 0.80
N THR A 63 14.18 -2.48 0.73
CA THR A 63 15.38 -1.70 0.42
C THR A 63 15.29 -1.04 -0.95
N GLU A 64 14.88 -1.78 -1.99
CA GLU A 64 14.70 -1.25 -3.34
C GLU A 64 13.58 -0.19 -3.39
N SER A 65 12.47 -0.40 -2.66
CA SER A 65 11.39 0.59 -2.57
C SER A 65 11.85 1.88 -1.91
N MET A 66 12.70 1.81 -0.87
CA MET A 66 13.26 3.00 -0.22
C MET A 66 14.14 3.82 -1.18
N GLN A 67 14.78 3.20 -2.17
CA GLN A 67 15.60 3.90 -3.17
C GLN A 67 14.75 4.71 -4.16
N LEU A 68 13.48 4.35 -4.35
CA LEU A 68 12.53 5.09 -5.19
C LEU A 68 11.95 6.33 -4.50
N LEU A 69 12.24 6.53 -3.21
CA LEU A 69 11.70 7.61 -2.41
C LEU A 69 12.48 8.92 -2.61
N VAL A 70 12.19 9.62 -3.70
CA VAL A 70 12.89 10.85 -4.11
C VAL A 70 11.93 12.01 -4.37
N GLY A 71 12.45 13.25 -4.27
CA GLY A 71 11.73 14.47 -4.65
C GLY A 71 10.37 14.64 -3.96
N ASN A 72 9.38 15.13 -4.72
CA ASN A 72 8.04 15.45 -4.22
C ASN A 72 7.30 14.23 -3.66
N PHE A 73 7.51 13.05 -4.25
CA PHE A 73 6.87 11.82 -3.80
C PHE A 73 7.25 11.49 -2.34
N LYS A 74 8.51 11.76 -1.96
CA LYS A 74 8.95 11.61 -0.58
C LYS A 74 8.22 12.57 0.36
N SER A 75 8.18 13.86 0.02
CA SER A 75 7.55 14.87 0.88
C SER A 75 6.05 14.62 1.05
N GLU A 76 5.34 14.20 -0.01
CA GLU A 76 3.92 13.89 0.04
C GLU A 76 3.64 12.66 0.93
N LEU A 77 4.45 11.59 0.79
CA LEU A 77 4.33 10.43 1.67
C LEU A 77 4.65 10.77 3.13
N GLU A 78 5.65 11.62 3.37
CA GLU A 78 5.96 12.10 4.72
C GLU A 78 4.78 12.87 5.32
N GLN A 79 4.16 13.78 4.57
CA GLN A 79 2.98 14.52 5.03
C GLN A 79 1.83 13.59 5.42
N LEU A 80 1.44 12.65 4.55
CA LEU A 80 0.38 11.69 4.83
C LEU A 80 0.66 10.88 6.09
N VAL A 81 1.90 10.45 6.26
CA VAL A 81 2.29 9.64 7.41
C VAL A 81 2.31 10.45 8.72
N HIS A 82 2.69 11.73 8.69
CA HIS A 82 2.57 12.63 9.84
C HIS A 82 1.11 12.96 10.19
N LEU A 83 0.20 12.90 9.21
CA LEU A 83 -1.25 12.98 9.43
C LEU A 83 -1.87 11.67 9.95
N ASN A 84 -1.05 10.75 10.46
CA ASN A 84 -1.47 9.45 10.99
C ASN A 84 -2.18 8.58 9.95
N TYR A 85 -1.62 8.51 8.73
CA TYR A 85 -1.99 7.51 7.73
C TYR A 85 -0.88 6.50 7.49
N THR A 86 -1.27 5.26 7.22
CA THR A 86 -0.42 4.30 6.52
C THR A 86 -0.79 4.26 5.06
N VAL A 87 0.17 4.58 4.19
CA VAL A 87 0.05 4.44 2.74
C VAL A 87 0.50 3.03 2.38
N ASN A 88 -0.35 2.30 1.65
CA ASN A 88 -0.04 0.97 1.12
C ASN A 88 0.15 1.09 -0.39
N MET A 89 1.26 0.55 -0.87
CA MET A 89 1.72 0.62 -2.25
C MET A 89 2.05 -0.78 -2.75
N GLU A 90 1.98 -0.98 -4.06
CA GLU A 90 2.60 -2.13 -4.70
C GLU A 90 3.98 -1.75 -5.23
N TYR A 91 4.99 -2.53 -4.87
CA TYR A 91 6.30 -2.49 -5.51
C TYR A 91 6.37 -3.49 -6.65
N THR A 92 6.58 -2.99 -7.86
CA THR A 92 6.74 -3.78 -9.08
C THR A 92 8.09 -3.48 -9.71
N SER A 93 8.78 -4.48 -10.26
CA SER A 93 10.11 -4.32 -10.87
C SER A 93 10.41 -5.49 -11.81
N PRO A 94 11.25 -5.30 -12.86
CA PRO A 94 11.78 -6.41 -13.67
C PRO A 94 12.42 -7.52 -12.83
N SER A 95 13.07 -7.16 -11.72
CA SER A 95 13.74 -8.09 -10.80
C SER A 95 12.82 -8.69 -9.73
N ASN A 96 11.60 -8.17 -9.60
CA ASN A 96 10.57 -8.64 -8.65
C ASN A 96 9.40 -9.27 -9.42
N HIS A 97 9.73 -10.15 -10.37
CA HIS A 97 8.76 -10.82 -11.22
C HIS A 97 8.02 -11.94 -10.47
N VAL A 98 6.70 -11.85 -10.43
CA VAL A 98 5.83 -12.91 -9.91
C VAL A 98 5.23 -13.68 -11.10
N VAL A 99 4.34 -13.05 -11.87
CA VAL A 99 3.78 -13.56 -13.15
C VAL A 99 3.80 -12.49 -14.23
N VAL A 100 3.48 -11.23 -13.90
CA VAL A 100 3.46 -10.11 -14.85
C VAL A 100 4.85 -9.47 -14.94
N SER A 101 5.32 -9.26 -16.18
CA SER A 101 6.56 -8.53 -16.45
C SER A 101 6.36 -7.03 -16.38
N TYR A 102 7.17 -6.37 -15.57
CA TYR A 102 7.26 -4.91 -15.49
C TYR A 102 8.58 -4.44 -16.10
N SER A 103 8.55 -3.34 -16.85
CA SER A 103 9.73 -2.80 -17.55
C SER A 103 10.65 -1.98 -16.64
N GLU A 104 10.13 -1.50 -15.50
CA GLU A 104 10.85 -0.64 -14.56
C GLU A 104 10.41 -0.87 -13.12
N ALA A 105 11.27 -0.44 -12.18
CA ALA A 105 10.94 -0.44 -10.77
C ALA A 105 10.01 0.75 -10.45
N ARG A 106 8.87 0.49 -9.80
CA ARG A 106 7.87 1.51 -9.47
C ARG A 106 7.16 1.20 -8.15
N LEU A 107 6.75 2.26 -7.44
CA LEU A 107 5.78 2.20 -6.36
C LEU A 107 4.44 2.75 -6.85
N THR A 108 3.38 1.96 -6.72
CA THR A 108 2.02 2.37 -7.09
C THR A 108 1.15 2.42 -5.84
N ILE A 109 0.56 3.57 -5.52
CA ILE A 109 -0.33 3.70 -4.35
C ILE A 109 -1.61 2.90 -4.60
N LEU A 110 -1.96 2.02 -3.63
CA LEU A 110 -3.16 1.20 -3.67
C LEU A 110 -4.23 1.69 -2.70
N SER A 111 -3.82 2.09 -1.50
CA SER A 111 -4.74 2.54 -0.45
C SER A 111 -4.03 3.36 0.60
N ILE A 112 -4.80 4.16 1.33
CA ILE A 112 -4.36 4.74 2.60
C ILE A 112 -5.27 4.28 3.71
N ARG A 113 -4.72 4.06 4.89
CA ARG A 113 -5.48 3.70 6.10
C ARG A 113 -5.21 4.70 7.21
N SER A 114 -6.28 5.30 7.70
CA SER A 114 -6.26 6.21 8.85
C SER A 114 -6.04 5.42 10.14
N HIS A 115 -5.17 5.93 11.02
CA HIS A 115 -5.01 5.41 12.38
C HIS A 115 -5.98 6.05 13.37
N VAL A 116 -6.76 7.05 12.96
CA VAL A 116 -7.74 7.75 13.81
C VAL A 116 -9.04 6.96 13.91
N ASP A 117 -9.59 6.54 12.78
CA ASP A 117 -10.87 5.84 12.67
C ASP A 117 -10.75 4.43 12.07
N GLY A 118 -9.56 4.05 11.61
CA GLY A 118 -9.31 2.75 10.99
C GLY A 118 -9.77 2.65 9.54
N GLN A 119 -10.40 3.70 8.97
CA GLN A 119 -10.94 3.68 7.61
C GLN A 119 -9.82 3.52 6.59
N THR A 120 -10.08 2.70 5.56
CA THR A 120 -9.18 2.53 4.42
C THR A 120 -9.81 3.13 3.17
N LEU A 121 -9.14 4.11 2.57
CA LEU A 121 -9.53 4.68 1.28
C LEU A 121 -8.80 3.96 0.15
N PHE A 122 -9.52 3.67 -0.92
CA PHE A 122 -9.02 3.06 -2.15
C PHE A 122 -9.89 3.54 -3.32
N GLY A 123 -9.51 3.20 -4.55
CA GLY A 123 -10.29 3.49 -5.75
C GLY A 123 -10.62 4.99 -5.90
N SER A 124 -11.90 5.29 -6.14
CA SER A 124 -12.36 6.65 -6.40
C SER A 124 -12.23 7.56 -5.18
N GLN A 125 -12.44 7.03 -3.97
CA GLN A 125 -12.33 7.79 -2.72
C GLN A 125 -10.89 8.22 -2.44
N LEU A 126 -9.93 7.30 -2.65
CA LEU A 126 -8.51 7.62 -2.52
C LEU A 126 -8.10 8.71 -3.51
N LYS A 127 -8.54 8.61 -4.77
CA LYS A 127 -8.20 9.60 -5.79
C LYS A 127 -8.72 10.98 -5.42
N ALA A 128 -9.96 11.09 -4.94
CA ALA A 128 -10.52 12.36 -4.49
C ALA A 128 -9.71 12.94 -3.32
N PHE A 129 -9.43 12.12 -2.31
CA PHE A 129 -8.63 12.53 -1.15
C PHE A 129 -7.24 13.07 -1.53
N LEU A 130 -6.52 12.40 -2.43
CA LEU A 130 -5.19 12.81 -2.87
C LEU A 130 -5.17 14.04 -3.79
N LEU A 131 -6.32 14.44 -4.36
CA LEU A 131 -6.41 15.68 -5.16
C LEU A 131 -6.75 16.89 -4.28
N GLU A 132 -7.31 16.65 -3.11
CA GLU A 132 -7.72 17.68 -2.14
C GLU A 132 -6.64 17.99 -1.09
N ASN A 133 -5.62 17.12 -0.96
CA ASN A 133 -4.54 17.20 0.02
C ASN A 133 -3.19 17.02 -0.66
#